data_AF-A0AAD7RUR6-F1
#
_entry.id   AF-A0AAD7RUR6-F1
#
_cell.length_a   1.000
_cell.length_b   1.000
_cell.length_c   1.000
_cell.angle_alpha   90.00
_cell.angle_beta   90.00
_cell.angle_gamma   90.00
#
_symmetry.space_group_name_H-M   'P 1'
#
loop_
_entity.id
_entity.type
_entity.pdbx_description
1 polymer ?
#
loop_
_entity_poly.entity_id
_entity_poly.type
_entity_poly.pdbx_seq_one_letter_code
_entity_poly.pdbx_strand_id
1 'polypeptide(L)'
;MRSTVQEAELRLVKFLPEIVSLQRDLVKRFQNRTELTCGTIEEFLQNQREGSAASLDSMEKRIRTFLRLWNQLRMSLTTNGEIKIPAEFCQEDLDLSSDLQVLLPQRQGVGLCSTALVSYLIALHNQLVYAMDKHTGEETSYTVSVADLTDLHVIGYEPERDLIPLVLSNCQYSLERGQETLSHYDLPKIQQLILSRLLQGKPLISLHGIPTLLSRCERDYESMFMDVKGKVAQEPLPALGVAALARELQAYIDVCEALGVVEVLLDFLPATGGDPQAELVPYLEEDLRMGDQVTPHVLKALSRCSLKHCVALWQFLSSLKSESMLHLKRDPFVGISEQYRRPLVEEDRRALARFCRSRSSVEALLLEMHQFLLLHLKSNRDPDMYRPDWGLKETLESYMERRDLDPPPDFQELFPEEVRLSQAVEAWRFIVSFRQGRSLR
;
A
#
# COMPACT_ATOMS: atom_id res chain seq x y z
N MET A 1 20.74 -2.88 -31.91
CA MET A 1 19.63 -3.60 -31.22
C MET A 1 19.27 -3.00 -29.88
N ARG A 2 20.19 -2.73 -28.94
CA ARG A 2 19.84 -2.06 -27.66
C ARG A 2 19.30 -0.62 -27.81
N SER A 3 19.84 0.17 -28.75
CA SER A 3 19.44 1.56 -28.97
C SER A 3 18.03 1.74 -29.55
N THR A 4 17.57 0.80 -30.39
CA THR A 4 16.22 0.84 -31.01
C THR A 4 15.13 0.42 -30.02
N VAL A 5 15.45 -0.45 -29.07
CA VAL A 5 14.50 -0.88 -28.01
C VAL A 5 14.24 0.28 -27.05
N GLN A 6 15.27 1.02 -26.64
CA GLN A 6 15.11 2.20 -25.79
C GLN A 6 14.26 3.29 -26.46
N GLU A 7 14.41 3.50 -27.77
CA GLU A 7 13.59 4.49 -28.48
C GLU A 7 12.10 4.13 -28.48
N ALA A 8 11.75 2.85 -28.69
CA ALA A 8 10.38 2.39 -28.64
C ALA A 8 9.75 2.59 -27.24
N GLU A 9 10.52 2.38 -26.18
CA GLU A 9 10.09 2.61 -24.80
C GLU A 9 9.96 4.11 -24.47
N LEU A 10 10.85 4.96 -24.99
CA LEU A 10 10.80 6.41 -24.79
C LEU A 10 9.55 7.05 -25.38
N ARG A 11 9.01 6.51 -26.48
CA ARG A 11 7.72 6.96 -27.05
C ARG A 11 6.56 6.85 -26.07
N LEU A 12 6.68 5.98 -25.07
CA LEU A 12 5.63 5.68 -24.11
C LEU A 12 5.58 6.70 -22.95
N VAL A 13 6.66 7.45 -22.73
CA VAL A 13 6.76 8.49 -21.70
C VAL A 13 5.69 9.57 -21.86
N LYS A 14 5.24 9.83 -23.10
CA LYS A 14 4.17 10.81 -23.38
C LYS A 14 2.84 10.52 -22.69
N PHE A 15 2.58 9.26 -22.34
CA PHE A 15 1.35 8.83 -21.68
C PHE A 15 1.44 8.88 -20.14
N LEU A 16 2.59 9.24 -19.58
CA LEU A 16 2.78 9.36 -18.14
C LEU A 16 1.75 10.28 -17.45
N PRO A 17 1.41 11.48 -17.98
CA PRO A 17 0.41 12.35 -17.36
C PRO A 17 -0.99 11.71 -17.32
N GLU A 18 -1.37 10.97 -18.36
CA GLU A 18 -2.64 10.25 -18.42
C GLU A 18 -2.72 9.16 -17.34
N ILE A 19 -1.65 8.39 -17.16
CA ILE A 19 -1.58 7.33 -16.13
C ILE A 19 -1.63 7.94 -14.73
N VAL A 20 -0.86 8.99 -14.47
CA VAL A 20 -0.83 9.67 -13.17
C VAL A 20 -2.21 10.24 -12.83
N SER A 21 -2.90 10.79 -13.83
CA SER A 21 -4.28 11.28 -13.69
C SER A 21 -5.26 10.14 -13.35
N LEU A 22 -5.15 8.99 -14.04
CA LEU A 22 -5.92 7.78 -13.72
C LEU A 22 -5.68 7.33 -12.28
N GLN A 23 -4.42 7.21 -11.86
CA GLN A 23 -4.06 6.80 -10.52
C GLN A 23 -4.58 7.77 -9.47
N ARG A 24 -4.52 9.08 -9.72
CA ARG A 24 -5.08 10.10 -8.82
C ARG A 24 -6.59 9.97 -8.68
N ASP A 25 -7.30 9.75 -9.78
CA ASP A 25 -8.74 9.52 -9.79
C ASP A 25 -9.10 8.26 -9.00
N LEU A 26 -8.33 7.18 -9.17
CA LEU A 26 -8.51 5.92 -8.44
C LEU A 26 -8.21 6.09 -6.94
N VAL A 27 -7.10 6.74 -6.57
CA VAL A 27 -6.75 7.01 -5.17
C VAL A 27 -7.87 7.79 -4.49
N LYS A 28 -8.34 8.90 -5.07
CA LYS A 28 -9.46 9.69 -4.52
C LYS A 28 -10.73 8.87 -4.30
N ARG A 29 -11.01 7.89 -5.17
CA ARG A 29 -12.21 7.05 -5.09
C ARG A 29 -12.09 5.94 -4.05
N PHE A 30 -10.90 5.37 -3.88
CA PHE A 30 -10.68 4.20 -3.04
C PHE A 30 -10.09 4.53 -1.66
N GLN A 31 -9.60 5.75 -1.43
CA GLN A 31 -8.97 6.16 -0.16
C GLN A 31 -9.86 5.95 1.08
N ASN A 32 -11.19 6.02 0.93
CA ASN A 32 -12.15 5.89 2.04
C ASN A 32 -12.88 4.54 2.08
N ARG A 33 -12.60 3.61 1.17
CA ARG A 33 -13.27 2.30 1.17
C ARG A 33 -12.54 1.32 2.09
N THR A 34 -13.28 0.71 3.01
CA THR A 34 -12.79 -0.25 4.01
C THR A 34 -12.42 -1.61 3.41
N GLU A 35 -13.04 -1.97 2.29
CA GLU A 35 -12.76 -3.17 1.51
C GLU A 35 -12.60 -2.73 0.04
N LEU A 36 -11.42 -3.01 -0.54
CA LEU A 36 -11.27 -2.95 -1.99
C LEU A 36 -12.18 -4.04 -2.55
N THR A 37 -13.23 -3.63 -3.26
CA THR A 37 -14.15 -4.56 -3.91
C THR A 37 -13.33 -5.44 -4.86
N CYS A 38 -13.26 -6.73 -4.54
CA CYS A 38 -12.71 -7.75 -5.41
C CYS A 38 -13.60 -7.84 -6.65
N GLY A 39 -13.04 -7.56 -7.82
CA GLY A 39 -13.78 -7.55 -9.07
C GLY A 39 -12.87 -7.22 -10.24
N THR A 40 -13.36 -7.48 -11.45
CA THR A 40 -12.60 -7.21 -12.68
C THR A 40 -12.66 -5.73 -13.05
N ILE A 41 -11.73 -5.28 -13.90
CA ILE A 41 -11.76 -3.93 -14.48
C ILE A 41 -13.09 -3.70 -15.22
N GLU A 42 -13.60 -4.71 -15.90
CA GLU A 42 -14.90 -4.66 -16.59
C GLU A 42 -16.07 -4.45 -15.62
N GLU A 43 -16.14 -5.23 -14.53
CA GLU A 43 -17.17 -5.07 -13.50
C GLU A 43 -17.11 -3.67 -12.88
N PHE A 44 -15.89 -3.16 -12.64
CA PHE A 44 -15.70 -1.78 -12.18
C PHE A 44 -16.29 -0.77 -13.17
N LEU A 45 -16.00 -0.90 -14.47
CA LEU A 45 -16.54 0.01 -15.49
C LEU A 45 -18.07 -0.09 -15.61
N GLN A 46 -18.64 -1.29 -15.47
CA GLN A 46 -20.09 -1.51 -15.51
C GLN A 46 -20.81 -0.88 -14.31
N ASN A 47 -20.27 -1.04 -13.09
CA ASN A 47 -20.81 -0.48 -11.87
C ASN A 47 -20.76 1.06 -11.83
N GLN A 48 -19.97 1.67 -12.70
CA GLN A 48 -19.78 3.13 -12.76
C GLN A 48 -20.71 3.81 -13.76
N ARG A 49 -21.56 3.07 -14.49
CA ARG A 49 -22.48 3.58 -15.53
C ARG A 49 -23.56 4.56 -15.03
N GLU A 50 -23.62 4.82 -13.73
CA GLU A 50 -24.51 5.82 -13.13
C GLU A 50 -23.93 7.26 -13.15
N GLY A 51 -22.65 7.43 -13.55
CA GLY A 51 -21.99 8.73 -13.69
C GLY A 51 -22.20 9.42 -15.05
N SER A 52 -21.60 10.61 -15.24
CA SER A 52 -21.67 11.31 -16.53
C SER A 52 -20.90 10.53 -17.62
N ALA A 53 -21.57 10.27 -18.75
CA ALA A 53 -21.02 9.44 -19.84
C ALA A 53 -19.63 9.90 -20.33
N ALA A 54 -19.39 11.22 -20.39
CA ALA A 54 -18.11 11.77 -20.82
C ALA A 54 -16.95 11.49 -19.85
N SER A 55 -17.22 11.38 -18.54
CA SER A 55 -16.19 11.06 -17.53
C SER A 55 -15.80 9.58 -17.59
N LEU A 56 -16.79 8.70 -17.82
CA LEU A 56 -16.59 7.26 -18.02
C LEU A 56 -15.76 6.96 -19.25
N ASP A 57 -16.10 7.56 -20.40
CA ASP A 57 -15.35 7.35 -21.65
C ASP A 57 -13.89 7.79 -21.50
N SER A 58 -13.64 8.86 -20.75
CA SER A 58 -12.29 9.35 -20.47
C SER A 58 -11.51 8.38 -19.58
N MET A 59 -12.16 7.83 -18.55
CA MET A 59 -11.57 6.83 -17.67
C MET A 59 -11.26 5.52 -18.39
N GLU A 60 -12.20 5.01 -19.19
CA GLU A 60 -12.00 3.81 -19.98
C GLU A 60 -10.83 3.96 -20.96
N LYS A 61 -10.73 5.12 -21.63
CA LYS A 61 -9.58 5.44 -22.48
C LYS A 61 -8.26 5.40 -21.71
N ARG A 62 -8.20 6.04 -20.53
CA ARG A 62 -7.00 6.02 -19.68
C ARG A 62 -6.63 4.60 -19.22
N ILE A 63 -7.61 3.78 -18.88
CA ILE A 63 -7.39 2.37 -18.50
C ILE A 63 -6.84 1.57 -19.68
N ARG A 64 -7.44 1.71 -20.88
CA ARG A 64 -6.93 1.06 -22.09
C ARG A 64 -5.51 1.50 -22.44
N THR A 65 -5.18 2.77 -22.22
CA THR A 65 -3.81 3.30 -22.34
C THR A 65 -2.88 2.59 -21.35
N PHE A 66 -3.25 2.50 -20.06
CA PHE A 66 -2.48 1.79 -19.04
C PHE A 66 -2.21 0.33 -19.43
N LEU A 67 -3.24 -0.43 -19.80
CA LEU A 67 -3.12 -1.85 -20.17
C LEU A 67 -2.17 -2.04 -21.35
N ARG A 68 -2.28 -1.18 -22.37
CA ARG A 68 -1.38 -1.19 -23.52
C ARG A 68 0.07 -0.95 -23.12
N LEU A 69 0.31 0.03 -22.26
CA LEU A 69 1.65 0.40 -21.80
C LEU A 69 2.27 -0.71 -20.96
N TRP A 70 1.49 -1.29 -20.05
CA TRP A 70 1.92 -2.43 -19.27
C TRP A 70 2.33 -3.61 -20.16
N ASN A 71 1.46 -4.02 -21.11
CA ASN A 71 1.74 -5.17 -21.97
C ASN A 71 2.99 -4.97 -22.84
N GLN A 72 3.32 -3.71 -23.19
CA GLN A 72 4.55 -3.38 -23.92
C GLN A 72 5.79 -3.33 -23.03
N LEU A 73 5.66 -2.91 -21.77
CA LEU A 73 6.80 -2.66 -20.87
C LEU A 73 7.05 -3.76 -19.85
N ARG A 74 6.13 -4.71 -19.64
CA ARG A 74 6.20 -5.74 -18.58
C ARG A 74 7.52 -6.51 -18.54
N MET A 75 8.06 -6.91 -19.70
CA MET A 75 9.33 -7.64 -19.77
C MET A 75 10.54 -6.74 -19.46
N SER A 76 10.49 -5.48 -19.89
CA SER A 76 11.52 -4.48 -19.59
C SER A 76 11.51 -4.09 -18.12
N LEU A 77 10.33 -4.00 -17.50
CA LEU A 77 10.15 -3.75 -16.08
C LEU A 77 10.79 -4.85 -15.21
N THR A 78 10.63 -6.13 -15.58
CA THR A 78 11.26 -7.24 -14.84
C THR A 78 12.79 -7.20 -14.92
N THR A 79 13.35 -6.68 -16.02
CA THR A 79 14.79 -6.73 -16.30
C THR A 79 15.54 -5.46 -15.86
N ASN A 80 14.93 -4.30 -16.09
CA ASN A 80 15.55 -2.97 -15.95
C ASN A 80 14.84 -2.08 -14.92
N GLY A 81 13.73 -2.54 -14.32
CA GLY A 81 12.99 -1.77 -13.32
C GLY A 81 13.70 -1.70 -11.98
N GLU A 82 13.63 -0.54 -11.32
CA GLU A 82 14.13 -0.35 -9.96
C GLU A 82 13.28 -1.12 -8.92
N ILE A 83 11.97 -1.23 -9.19
CA ILE A 83 11.03 -1.97 -8.34
C ILE A 83 11.01 -3.43 -8.78
N LYS A 84 11.40 -4.34 -7.88
CA LYS A 84 11.35 -5.78 -8.13
C LYS A 84 9.91 -6.28 -8.08
N ILE A 85 9.37 -6.60 -9.24
CA ILE A 85 8.03 -7.19 -9.38
C ILE A 85 8.17 -8.72 -9.41
N PRO A 86 7.34 -9.47 -8.65
CA PRO A 86 7.26 -10.92 -8.78
C PRO A 86 7.01 -11.35 -10.22
N ALA A 87 7.74 -12.36 -10.70
CA ALA A 87 7.66 -12.79 -12.10
C ALA A 87 6.24 -13.21 -12.51
N GLU A 88 5.45 -13.73 -11.56
CA GLU A 88 4.04 -14.12 -11.73
C GLU A 88 3.19 -12.98 -12.31
N PHE A 89 3.41 -11.74 -11.89
CA PHE A 89 2.61 -10.59 -12.33
C PHE A 89 2.96 -10.11 -13.75
N CYS A 90 4.10 -10.55 -14.30
CA CYS A 90 4.56 -10.14 -15.63
C CYS A 90 4.32 -11.23 -16.70
N GLN A 91 3.85 -12.42 -16.33
CA GLN A 91 3.70 -13.57 -17.24
C GLN A 91 2.58 -13.39 -18.28
N GLU A 92 1.45 -12.85 -17.87
CA GLU A 92 0.25 -12.71 -18.73
C GLU A 92 0.02 -11.27 -19.18
N ASP A 93 -0.62 -11.10 -20.34
CA ASP A 93 -1.07 -9.79 -20.80
C ASP A 93 -2.29 -9.38 -19.96
N LEU A 94 -2.28 -8.13 -19.48
CA LEU A 94 -3.43 -7.57 -18.81
C LEU A 94 -4.49 -7.14 -19.83
N ASP A 95 -5.74 -7.40 -19.49
CA ASP A 95 -6.91 -6.99 -20.24
C ASP A 95 -8.03 -6.47 -19.30
N LEU A 96 -9.23 -6.24 -19.83
CA LEU A 96 -10.36 -5.74 -19.03
C LEU A 96 -10.92 -6.80 -18.07
N SER A 97 -10.59 -8.08 -18.24
CA SER A 97 -11.00 -9.16 -17.34
C SER A 97 -10.05 -9.33 -16.15
N SER A 98 -8.90 -8.65 -16.18
CA SER A 98 -7.91 -8.65 -15.11
C SER A 98 -8.44 -7.97 -13.83
N ASP A 99 -7.81 -8.28 -12.70
CA ASP A 99 -8.16 -7.72 -11.39
C ASP A 99 -7.97 -6.18 -11.37
N LEU A 100 -8.99 -5.47 -10.85
CA LEU A 100 -8.95 -4.02 -10.67
C LEU A 100 -7.75 -3.56 -9.83
N GLN A 101 -7.27 -4.39 -8.90
CA GLN A 101 -6.14 -4.05 -8.02
C GLN A 101 -4.86 -3.74 -8.80
N VAL A 102 -4.70 -4.27 -10.01
CA VAL A 102 -3.52 -4.01 -10.86
C VAL A 102 -3.42 -2.53 -11.26
N LEU A 103 -4.55 -1.81 -11.30
CA LEU A 103 -4.60 -0.36 -11.60
C LEU A 103 -4.34 0.51 -10.37
N LEU A 104 -4.47 -0.05 -9.16
CA LEU A 104 -4.36 0.70 -7.91
C LEU A 104 -2.89 0.85 -7.53
N PRO A 105 -2.39 2.08 -7.32
CA PRO A 105 -0.98 2.29 -6.96
C PRO A 105 -0.73 1.92 -5.50
N GLN A 106 -0.35 0.67 -5.26
CA GLN A 106 -0.05 0.14 -3.92
C GLN A 106 1.43 -0.20 -3.81
N ARG A 107 1.95 -0.23 -2.58
CA ARG A 107 3.35 -0.61 -2.32
C ARG A 107 3.55 -2.12 -2.17
N GLN A 108 2.48 -2.89 -2.20
CA GLN A 108 2.47 -4.34 -2.04
C GLN A 108 1.45 -5.00 -2.99
N GLY A 109 1.60 -6.30 -3.19
CA GLY A 109 0.67 -7.09 -3.99
C GLY A 109 0.68 -6.73 -5.48
N VAL A 110 -0.43 -7.01 -6.16
CA VAL A 110 -0.58 -6.76 -7.61
C VAL A 110 -0.62 -5.27 -7.97
N GLY A 111 -0.92 -4.39 -7.02
CA GLY A 111 -0.88 -2.93 -7.22
C GLY A 111 0.53 -2.38 -7.44
N LEU A 112 1.57 -3.16 -7.12
CA LEU A 112 2.97 -2.84 -7.47
C LEU A 112 3.16 -2.61 -8.97
N CYS A 113 2.37 -3.27 -9.81
CA CYS A 113 2.45 -3.12 -11.27
C CYS A 113 2.25 -1.67 -11.69
N SER A 114 1.24 -0.99 -11.12
CA SER A 114 0.94 0.38 -11.48
C SER A 114 1.97 1.38 -10.96
N THR A 115 2.50 1.17 -9.75
CA THR A 115 3.58 2.00 -9.19
C THR A 115 4.88 1.80 -9.96
N ALA A 116 5.24 0.56 -10.29
CA ALA A 116 6.45 0.24 -11.05
C ALA A 116 6.42 0.80 -12.47
N LEU A 117 5.27 0.75 -13.14
CA LEU A 117 5.11 1.34 -14.47
C LEU A 117 5.41 2.86 -14.46
N VAL A 118 4.85 3.59 -13.50
CA VAL A 118 5.08 5.03 -13.36
C VAL A 118 6.53 5.33 -13.02
N SER A 119 7.12 4.62 -12.05
CA SER A 119 8.53 4.78 -11.69
C SER A 119 9.47 4.50 -12.87
N TYR A 120 9.18 3.49 -13.69
CA TYR A 120 10.00 3.16 -14.86
C TYR A 120 9.92 4.22 -15.96
N LEU A 121 8.72 4.73 -16.27
CA LEU A 121 8.55 5.82 -17.23
C LEU A 121 9.28 7.09 -16.78
N ILE A 122 9.25 7.40 -15.47
CA ILE A 122 10.01 8.50 -14.87
C ILE A 122 11.52 8.25 -15.01
N ALA A 123 11.99 7.03 -14.75
CA ALA A 123 13.39 6.67 -14.89
C ALA A 123 13.87 6.83 -16.35
N LEU A 124 13.10 6.35 -17.33
CA LEU A 124 13.40 6.53 -18.76
C LEU A 124 13.50 8.01 -19.15
N HIS A 125 12.56 8.83 -18.69
CA HIS A 125 12.60 10.28 -18.91
C HIS A 125 13.86 10.91 -18.32
N ASN A 126 14.11 10.67 -17.03
CA ASN A 126 15.24 11.26 -16.30
C ASN A 126 16.59 10.79 -16.85
N GLN A 127 16.71 9.53 -17.28
CA GLN A 127 17.94 9.02 -17.90
C GLN A 127 18.30 9.78 -19.17
N LEU A 128 17.30 10.11 -20.00
CA LEU A 128 17.55 10.83 -21.25
C LEU A 128 17.87 12.31 -21.01
N VAL A 129 17.20 12.96 -20.04
CA VAL A 129 17.54 14.32 -19.61
C VAL A 129 18.98 14.36 -19.05
N TYR A 130 19.34 13.40 -18.19
CA TYR A 130 20.70 13.31 -17.65
C TYR A 130 21.76 13.08 -18.75
N ALA A 131 21.45 12.24 -19.75
CA ALA A 131 22.35 12.01 -20.88
C ALA A 131 22.52 13.28 -21.75
N MET A 132 21.48 14.09 -21.89
CA MET A 132 21.54 15.39 -22.56
C MET A 132 22.43 16.37 -21.79
N ASP A 133 22.20 16.55 -20.49
CA ASP A 133 22.96 17.47 -19.64
C ASP A 133 24.46 17.15 -19.66
N LYS A 134 24.80 15.86 -19.59
CA LYS A 134 26.17 15.38 -19.71
C LYS A 134 26.80 15.70 -21.08
N HIS A 135 26.00 15.75 -22.14
CA HIS A 135 26.47 16.02 -23.50
C HIS A 135 26.60 17.52 -23.80
N THR A 136 25.69 18.35 -23.29
CA THR A 136 25.70 19.81 -23.48
C THR A 136 26.59 20.54 -22.47
N GLY A 137 26.85 19.92 -21.31
CA GLY A 137 27.53 20.57 -20.18
C GLY A 137 26.65 21.58 -19.44
N GLU A 138 25.34 21.58 -19.73
CA GLU A 138 24.34 22.39 -19.02
C GLU A 138 23.65 21.51 -17.97
N GLU A 139 23.58 21.96 -16.72
CA GLU A 139 22.80 21.27 -15.68
C GLU A 139 21.34 21.74 -15.73
N THR A 140 20.40 20.81 -15.90
CA THR A 140 18.97 21.13 -15.72
C THR A 140 18.70 21.50 -14.26
N SER A 141 18.43 22.79 -14.02
CA SER A 141 18.31 23.34 -12.66
C SER A 141 16.92 23.20 -12.05
N TYR A 142 15.91 22.78 -12.81
CA TYR A 142 14.53 22.77 -12.35
C TYR A 142 13.91 21.38 -12.33
N THR A 143 13.32 21.04 -11.18
CA THR A 143 12.70 19.76 -10.87
C THR A 143 11.19 19.93 -10.75
N VAL A 144 10.43 18.93 -11.19
CA VAL A 144 8.97 18.93 -11.13
C VAL A 144 8.48 17.69 -10.41
N SER A 145 7.50 17.86 -9.51
CA SER A 145 6.83 16.77 -8.79
C SER A 145 5.87 16.00 -9.71
N VAL A 146 5.67 14.70 -9.47
CA VAL A 146 4.65 13.91 -10.19
C VAL A 146 3.24 14.48 -9.99
N ALA A 147 3.00 15.16 -8.87
CA ALA A 147 1.72 15.81 -8.59
C ALA A 147 1.38 16.94 -9.59
N ASP A 148 2.40 17.64 -10.10
CA ASP A 148 2.25 18.82 -10.97
C ASP A 148 2.63 18.53 -12.43
N LEU A 149 2.67 17.25 -12.78
CA LEU A 149 3.05 16.78 -14.10
C LEU A 149 2.00 17.18 -15.16
N THR A 150 2.48 17.72 -16.28
CA THR A 150 1.66 18.08 -17.45
C THR A 150 2.33 17.55 -18.72
N ASP A 151 1.61 17.55 -19.84
CA ASP A 151 2.12 17.08 -21.14
C ASP A 151 3.36 17.85 -21.60
N LEU A 152 3.54 19.10 -21.15
CA LEU A 152 4.71 19.93 -21.48
C LEU A 152 5.98 19.45 -20.77
N HIS A 153 5.85 18.85 -19.59
CA HIS A 153 6.98 18.40 -18.78
C HIS A 153 7.56 17.06 -19.26
N VAL A 154 6.77 16.24 -19.96
CA VAL A 154 7.20 14.91 -20.42
C VAL A 154 7.81 14.94 -21.81
N ILE A 155 8.72 14.01 -22.10
CA ILE A 155 9.24 13.82 -23.45
C ILE A 155 8.14 13.15 -24.28
N GLY A 156 7.61 13.89 -25.26
CA GLY A 156 6.56 13.43 -26.16
C GLY A 156 6.90 13.79 -27.59
N TYR A 157 6.92 12.78 -28.46
CA TYR A 157 7.09 12.92 -29.90
C TYR A 157 6.31 11.83 -30.65
N GLU A 158 6.00 12.09 -31.91
CA GLU A 158 5.38 11.15 -32.84
C GLU A 158 6.36 10.83 -33.97
N PRO A 159 6.78 9.56 -34.16
CA PRO A 159 7.78 9.19 -35.16
C PRO A 159 7.43 9.66 -36.57
N GLU A 160 6.17 9.50 -37.00
CA GLU A 160 5.74 9.88 -38.36
C GLU A 160 5.73 11.38 -38.59
N ARG A 161 5.51 12.18 -37.53
CA ARG A 161 5.33 13.64 -37.66
C ARG A 161 6.57 14.43 -37.27
N ASP A 162 7.34 13.95 -36.30
CA ASP A 162 8.43 14.70 -35.70
C ASP A 162 9.79 14.16 -36.15
N LEU A 163 10.00 12.83 -36.08
CA LEU A 163 11.29 12.22 -36.38
C LEU A 163 11.52 12.00 -37.87
N ILE A 164 10.56 11.41 -38.59
CA ILE A 164 10.72 11.08 -40.01
C ILE A 164 11.00 12.35 -40.84
N PRO A 165 10.26 13.46 -40.70
CA PRO A 165 10.55 14.68 -41.46
C PRO A 165 11.91 15.29 -41.10
N LEU A 166 12.33 15.20 -39.84
CA LEU A 166 13.62 15.69 -39.36
C LEU A 166 14.78 14.89 -39.97
N VAL A 167 14.68 13.55 -40.01
CA VAL A 167 15.70 12.69 -40.62
C VAL A 167 15.77 12.90 -42.13
N LEU A 168 14.61 12.96 -42.81
CA LEU A 168 14.56 13.15 -44.26
C LEU A 168 15.10 14.50 -44.70
N SER A 169 14.82 15.57 -43.94
CA SER A 169 15.32 16.93 -44.25
C SER A 169 16.84 17.10 -44.09
N ASN A 170 17.50 16.16 -43.39
CA ASN A 170 18.96 16.13 -43.23
C ASN A 170 19.62 14.97 -43.99
N CYS A 171 18.89 14.37 -44.94
CA CYS A 171 19.46 13.46 -45.93
C CYS A 171 20.01 14.27 -47.10
N GLN A 172 21.32 14.26 -47.28
CA GLN A 172 22.01 14.92 -48.39
C GLN A 172 22.29 13.89 -49.48
N TYR A 173 22.07 14.27 -50.74
CA TYR A 173 22.38 13.43 -51.90
C TYR A 173 23.61 14.00 -52.59
N SER A 174 24.67 13.21 -52.71
CA SER A 174 25.83 13.54 -53.54
C SER A 174 25.80 12.72 -54.82
N LEU A 175 26.17 13.37 -55.93
CA LEU A 175 26.16 12.77 -57.26
C LEU A 175 27.55 13.00 -57.87
N GLU A 176 28.42 11.99 -57.73
CA GLU A 176 29.73 12.01 -58.38
C GLU A 176 29.59 11.59 -59.85
N ARG A 177 30.28 12.29 -60.76
CA ARG A 177 30.20 12.04 -62.20
C ARG A 177 30.62 10.59 -62.51
N GLY A 178 29.65 9.75 -62.83
CA GLY A 178 29.84 8.36 -63.26
C GLY A 178 29.55 7.28 -62.20
N GLN A 179 29.04 7.64 -61.01
CA GLN A 179 28.63 6.68 -59.97
C GLN A 179 27.14 6.85 -59.59
N GLU A 180 26.60 5.86 -58.87
CA GLU A 180 25.25 5.89 -58.29
C GLU A 180 25.10 7.01 -57.26
N THR A 181 23.88 7.51 -57.09
CA THR A 181 23.54 8.54 -56.10
C THR A 181 23.81 8.03 -54.69
N LEU A 182 24.76 8.65 -53.98
CA LEU A 182 25.06 8.31 -52.59
C LEU A 182 24.22 9.20 -51.67
N SER A 183 23.46 8.58 -50.76
CA SER A 183 22.76 9.29 -49.68
C SER A 183 23.63 9.33 -48.43
N HIS A 184 23.79 10.52 -47.85
CA HIS A 184 24.53 10.73 -46.61
C HIS A 184 23.64 11.44 -45.58
N TYR A 185 23.59 10.91 -44.37
CA TYR A 185 22.84 11.50 -43.25
C TYR A 185 23.78 12.31 -42.37
N ASP A 186 23.46 13.58 -42.16
CA ASP A 186 24.18 14.46 -41.24
C ASP A 186 23.76 14.15 -39.79
N LEU A 187 24.35 13.09 -39.23
CA LEU A 187 24.04 12.62 -37.87
C LEU A 187 24.27 13.69 -36.79
N PRO A 188 25.36 14.49 -36.81
CA PRO A 188 25.55 15.57 -35.84
C PRO A 188 24.42 16.60 -35.86
N LYS A 189 23.97 17.00 -37.06
CA LYS A 189 22.87 17.97 -37.20
C LYS A 189 21.52 17.38 -36.79
N ILE A 190 21.25 16.12 -37.14
CA ILE A 190 20.06 15.40 -36.68
C ILE A 190 20.05 15.33 -35.15
N GLN A 191 21.18 14.99 -34.53
CA GLN A 191 21.33 14.92 -33.08
C GLN A 191 21.05 16.28 -32.42
N GLN A 192 21.62 17.38 -32.91
CA GLN A 192 21.37 18.72 -32.37
C GLN A 192 19.90 19.14 -32.51
N LEU A 193 19.24 18.79 -33.62
CA LEU A 193 17.83 19.09 -33.81
C LEU A 193 16.92 18.29 -32.87
N ILE A 194 17.26 17.03 -32.59
CA ILE A 194 16.53 16.21 -31.61
C ILE A 194 16.71 16.79 -30.20
N LEU A 195 17.95 17.12 -29.81
CA LEU A 195 18.24 17.70 -28.50
C LEU A 195 17.49 19.02 -28.32
N SER A 196 17.62 19.95 -29.27
CA SER A 196 16.99 21.27 -29.16
C SER A 196 15.46 21.25 -29.19
N ARG A 197 14.83 20.36 -29.97
CA ARG A 197 13.37 20.36 -30.13
C ARG A 197 12.63 19.49 -29.13
N LEU A 198 13.19 18.34 -28.76
CA LEU A 198 12.47 17.31 -27.99
C LEU A 198 12.92 17.24 -26.53
N LEU A 199 14.19 17.56 -26.25
CA LEU A 199 14.79 17.32 -24.93
C LEU A 199 15.13 18.61 -24.19
N GLN A 200 15.46 19.69 -24.92
CA GLN A 200 15.86 20.94 -24.31
C GLN A 200 14.73 21.54 -23.47
N GLY A 201 15.08 21.94 -22.26
CA GLY A 201 14.15 22.53 -21.32
C GLY A 201 13.16 21.54 -20.71
N LYS A 202 13.41 20.21 -20.76
CA LYS A 202 12.62 19.23 -19.98
C LYS A 202 13.13 19.17 -18.53
N PRO A 203 12.23 19.10 -17.53
CA PRO A 203 12.63 18.98 -16.12
C PRO A 203 13.12 17.59 -15.76
N LEU A 204 13.82 17.49 -14.65
CA LEU A 204 13.93 16.24 -13.90
C LEU A 204 12.65 16.00 -13.10
N ILE A 205 12.04 14.83 -13.27
CA ILE A 205 10.81 14.47 -12.57
C ILE A 205 11.19 13.82 -11.24
N SER A 206 10.79 14.44 -10.13
CA SER A 206 10.94 13.88 -8.79
C SER A 206 9.90 12.79 -8.55
N LEU A 207 10.26 11.72 -7.84
CA LEU A 207 9.33 10.67 -7.40
C LEU A 207 8.40 11.13 -6.27
N HIS A 208 8.57 12.35 -5.75
CA HIS A 208 7.64 12.92 -4.78
C HIS A 208 6.26 13.13 -5.43
N GLY A 209 5.21 12.80 -4.67
CA GLY A 209 3.82 12.99 -5.11
C GLY A 209 3.28 11.91 -6.06
N ILE A 210 3.96 10.76 -6.23
CA ILE A 210 3.37 9.61 -6.91
C ILE A 210 2.07 9.23 -6.16
N PRO A 211 0.91 9.25 -6.83
CA PRO A 211 -0.35 8.85 -6.19
C PRO A 211 -0.17 7.43 -5.66
N THR A 212 -0.33 7.26 -4.36
CA THR A 212 -0.21 5.95 -3.70
C THR A 212 -1.46 5.74 -2.86
N LEU A 213 -2.16 4.65 -3.13
CA LEU A 213 -3.25 4.17 -2.28
C LEU A 213 -2.62 3.39 -1.13
N LEU A 214 -2.56 4.01 0.04
CA LEU A 214 -2.23 3.29 1.26
C LEU A 214 -3.44 2.46 1.66
N SER A 215 -3.42 1.16 1.37
CA SER A 215 -4.36 0.24 2.00
C SER A 215 -4.22 0.38 3.52
N ARG A 216 -5.31 0.29 4.29
CA ARG A 216 -5.24 0.28 5.77
C ARG A 216 -4.27 -0.80 6.30
N CYS A 217 -4.09 -1.88 5.54
CA CYS A 217 -3.18 -2.99 5.87
C CYS A 217 -1.69 -2.71 5.55
N GLU A 218 -1.38 -1.67 4.78
CA GLU A 218 -0.02 -1.27 4.39
C GLU A 218 0.54 -0.15 5.29
N ARG A 219 -0.25 0.35 6.25
CA ARG A 219 0.20 1.37 7.20
C ARG A 219 1.28 0.82 8.12
N ASP A 220 2.32 1.63 8.32
CA ASP A 220 3.36 1.35 9.30
C ASP A 220 2.90 1.78 10.69
N TYR A 221 2.04 0.96 11.28
CA TYR A 221 1.55 1.23 12.63
C TYR A 221 2.68 1.24 13.66
N GLU A 222 3.80 0.53 13.44
CA GLU A 222 4.93 0.58 14.36
C GLU A 222 5.58 1.96 14.40
N SER A 223 5.91 2.52 13.23
CA SER A 223 6.42 3.90 13.14
C SER A 223 5.40 4.88 13.71
N MET A 224 4.13 4.74 13.37
CA MET A 224 3.08 5.63 13.89
C MET A 224 2.96 5.57 15.41
N PHE A 225 3.04 4.38 16.02
CA PHE A 225 3.00 4.25 17.48
C PHE A 225 4.20 4.91 18.14
N MET A 226 5.39 4.80 17.53
CA MET A 226 6.58 5.49 18.02
C MET A 226 6.43 7.01 17.94
N ASP A 227 5.91 7.52 16.82
CA ASP A 227 5.68 8.95 16.63
C ASP A 227 4.65 9.50 17.61
N VAL A 228 3.53 8.78 17.81
CA VAL A 228 2.50 9.15 18.80
C VAL A 228 3.06 9.10 20.21
N LYS A 229 3.78 8.03 20.60
CA LYS A 229 4.43 7.94 21.93
C LYS A 229 5.43 9.07 22.16
N GLY A 230 6.10 9.55 21.12
CA GLY A 230 7.00 10.69 21.18
C GLY A 230 6.31 12.04 21.40
N LYS A 231 5.00 12.14 21.14
CA LYS A 231 4.21 13.38 21.25
C LYS A 231 3.24 13.40 22.41
N VAL A 232 2.60 12.27 22.70
CA VAL A 232 1.57 12.12 23.75
C VAL A 232 1.88 10.86 24.54
N ALA A 233 2.03 11.00 25.86
CA ALA A 233 2.26 9.85 26.74
C ALA A 233 1.09 8.85 26.61
N GLN A 234 1.42 7.59 26.29
CA GLN A 234 0.44 6.52 26.09
C GLN A 234 0.37 5.61 27.32
N GLU A 235 -0.84 5.22 27.72
CA GLU A 235 -1.15 4.34 28.85
C GLU A 235 -2.08 3.19 28.40
N PRO A 236 -2.01 2.01 29.05
CA PRO A 236 -2.93 0.92 28.76
C PRO A 236 -4.37 1.27 29.13
N LEU A 237 -5.33 0.62 28.46
CA LEU A 237 -6.74 0.79 28.79
C LEU A 237 -7.08 0.18 30.16
N PRO A 238 -7.84 0.90 31.01
CA PRO A 238 -8.36 0.32 32.25
C PRO A 238 -9.24 -0.89 31.95
N ALA A 239 -9.13 -1.97 32.75
CA ALA A 239 -9.92 -3.20 32.56
C ALA A 239 -11.44 -2.95 32.51
N LEU A 240 -11.93 -2.00 33.32
CA LEU A 240 -13.34 -1.57 33.30
C LEU A 240 -13.71 -0.85 31.99
N GLY A 241 -12.79 -0.10 31.40
CA GLY A 241 -12.95 0.56 30.11
C GLY A 241 -13.03 -0.46 28.97
N VAL A 242 -12.15 -1.46 28.98
CA VAL A 242 -12.17 -2.57 27.99
C VAL A 242 -13.50 -3.32 28.01
N ALA A 243 -13.98 -3.72 29.19
CA ALA A 243 -15.26 -4.43 29.32
C ALA A 243 -16.46 -3.57 28.90
N ALA A 244 -16.42 -2.26 29.20
CA ALA A 244 -17.45 -1.33 28.77
C ALA A 244 -17.49 -1.17 27.24
N LEU A 245 -16.32 -0.97 26.61
CA LEU A 245 -16.20 -0.84 25.16
C LEU A 245 -16.67 -2.11 24.44
N ALA A 246 -16.24 -3.29 24.90
CA ALA A 246 -16.67 -4.57 24.34
C ALA A 246 -18.20 -4.76 24.41
N ARG A 247 -18.81 -4.28 25.49
CA ARG A 247 -20.27 -4.37 25.71
C ARG A 247 -21.05 -3.37 24.86
N GLU A 248 -20.49 -2.18 24.63
CA GLU A 248 -21.14 -1.12 23.85
C GLU A 248 -20.97 -1.33 22.34
N LEU A 249 -19.81 -1.83 21.89
CA LEU A 249 -19.50 -2.10 20.48
C LEU A 249 -19.74 -3.57 20.13
N GLN A 250 -21.00 -3.99 20.06
CA GLN A 250 -21.35 -5.38 19.71
C GLN A 250 -21.48 -5.61 18.19
N ALA A 251 -21.89 -4.59 17.43
CA ALA A 251 -22.07 -4.72 16.00
C ALA A 251 -20.73 -4.58 15.26
N TYR A 252 -20.50 -5.43 14.27
CA TYR A 252 -19.27 -5.39 13.45
C TYR A 252 -19.05 -4.02 12.79
N ILE A 253 -20.13 -3.36 12.36
CA ILE A 253 -20.08 -2.04 11.71
C ILE A 253 -19.59 -0.98 12.71
N ASP A 254 -20.15 -0.95 13.92
CA ASP A 254 -19.76 -0.02 14.98
C ASP A 254 -18.28 -0.20 15.38
N VAL A 255 -17.81 -1.44 15.46
CA VAL A 255 -16.39 -1.74 15.73
C VAL A 255 -15.49 -1.23 14.60
N CYS A 256 -15.91 -1.39 13.35
CA CYS A 256 -15.15 -0.91 12.19
C CYS A 256 -15.11 0.62 12.13
N GLU A 257 -16.22 1.28 12.45
CA GLU A 257 -16.32 2.74 12.54
C GLU A 257 -15.43 3.27 13.67
N ALA A 258 -15.54 2.70 14.88
CA ALA A 258 -14.70 3.06 16.02
C ALA A 258 -13.21 2.91 15.70
N LEU A 259 -12.81 1.77 15.10
CA LEU A 259 -11.43 1.56 14.66
C LEU A 259 -11.00 2.60 13.62
N GLY A 260 -11.89 2.96 12.69
CA GLY A 260 -11.62 4.01 11.71
C GLY A 260 -11.38 5.37 12.34
N VAL A 261 -12.16 5.76 13.35
CA VAL A 261 -11.96 7.00 14.10
C VAL A 261 -10.61 7.00 14.82
N VAL A 262 -10.26 5.90 15.49
CA VAL A 262 -8.96 5.79 16.19
C VAL A 262 -7.80 5.80 15.21
N GLU A 263 -7.92 5.20 14.04
CA GLU A 263 -6.87 5.26 13.02
C GLU A 263 -6.65 6.69 12.51
N VAL A 264 -7.71 7.47 12.31
CA VAL A 264 -7.58 8.89 11.97
C VAL A 264 -6.90 9.64 13.12
N LEU A 265 -7.27 9.40 14.38
CA LEU A 265 -6.58 10.00 15.52
C LEU A 265 -5.07 9.72 15.50
N LEU A 266 -4.68 8.46 15.25
CA LEU A 266 -3.28 8.06 15.16
C LEU A 266 -2.53 8.73 13.99
N ASP A 267 -3.22 9.09 12.90
CA ASP A 267 -2.60 9.84 11.79
C ASP A 267 -2.33 11.32 12.15
N PHE A 268 -3.18 11.92 12.99
CA PHE A 268 -3.10 13.36 13.33
C PHE A 268 -2.22 13.66 14.55
N LEU A 269 -2.29 12.81 15.59
CA LEU A 269 -1.57 13.01 16.85
C LEU A 269 -0.06 13.24 16.72
N PRO A 270 0.68 12.60 15.78
CA PRO A 270 2.08 12.90 15.53
C PRO A 270 2.35 14.36 15.15
N ALA A 271 1.41 15.00 14.45
CA ALA A 271 1.53 16.37 13.97
C ALA A 271 0.99 17.38 14.99
N THR A 272 -0.13 17.07 15.64
CA THR A 272 -0.83 18.01 16.54
C THR A 272 -0.35 17.92 17.98
N GLY A 273 0.09 16.74 18.43
CA GLY A 273 0.20 16.42 19.85
C GLY A 273 -1.17 16.54 20.55
N GLY A 274 -1.12 16.75 21.87
CA GLY A 274 -2.30 16.96 22.71
C GLY A 274 -1.99 16.69 24.19
N ASP A 275 -2.88 17.12 25.08
CA ASP A 275 -2.82 16.74 26.50
C ASP A 275 -3.22 15.25 26.64
N PRO A 276 -2.38 14.37 27.20
CA PRO A 276 -2.71 12.97 27.43
C PRO A 276 -4.04 12.73 28.17
N GLN A 277 -4.45 13.65 29.05
CA GLN A 277 -5.70 13.54 29.80
C GLN A 277 -6.92 14.10 29.07
N ALA A 278 -6.73 14.78 27.93
CA ALA A 278 -7.85 15.30 27.16
C ALA A 278 -8.75 14.16 26.68
N GLU A 279 -10.06 14.33 26.87
CA GLU A 279 -11.08 13.36 26.44
C GLU A 279 -11.11 13.25 24.91
N LEU A 280 -11.34 12.04 24.39
CA LEU A 280 -11.34 11.81 22.94
C LEU A 280 -12.47 12.52 22.22
N VAL A 281 -13.67 12.56 22.80
CA VAL A 281 -14.86 13.09 22.10
C VAL A 281 -14.75 14.60 21.86
N PRO A 282 -14.42 15.45 22.84
CA PRO A 282 -14.19 16.87 22.59
C PRO A 282 -13.10 17.12 21.55
N TYR A 283 -11.99 16.38 21.60
CA TYR A 283 -10.91 16.50 20.62
C TYR A 283 -11.38 16.14 19.19
N LEU A 284 -12.19 15.09 19.06
CA LEU A 284 -12.78 14.68 17.78
C LEU A 284 -13.75 15.72 17.21
N GLU A 285 -14.55 16.35 18.07
CA GLU A 285 -15.56 17.33 17.69
C GLU A 285 -14.97 18.72 17.40
N GLU A 286 -14.06 19.20 18.26
CA GLU A 286 -13.56 20.58 18.22
C GLU A 286 -12.32 20.73 17.32
N ASP A 287 -11.34 19.83 17.45
CA ASP A 287 -10.07 19.92 16.73
C ASP A 287 -10.15 19.24 15.36
N LEU A 288 -10.64 18.00 15.31
CA LEU A 288 -10.73 17.24 14.06
C LEU A 288 -12.04 17.47 13.28
N ARG A 289 -13.04 18.11 13.89
CA ARG A 289 -14.34 18.43 13.28
C ARG A 289 -15.04 17.20 12.67
N MET A 290 -14.99 16.07 13.37
CA MET A 290 -15.55 14.79 12.94
C MET A 290 -16.86 14.40 13.65
N GLY A 291 -17.39 15.25 14.56
CA GLY A 291 -18.59 14.94 15.34
C GLY A 291 -19.80 14.50 14.52
N ASP A 292 -20.07 15.18 13.40
CA ASP A 292 -21.22 14.88 12.53
C ASP A 292 -21.01 13.65 11.63
N GLN A 293 -19.77 13.14 11.54
CA GLN A 293 -19.39 12.02 10.67
C GLN A 293 -19.36 10.68 11.40
N VAL A 294 -19.47 10.69 12.74
CA VAL A 294 -19.39 9.50 13.57
C VAL A 294 -20.75 9.22 14.21
N THR A 295 -21.17 7.96 14.18
CA THR A 295 -22.41 7.53 14.82
C THR A 295 -22.41 7.90 16.30
N PRO A 296 -23.48 8.52 16.84
CA PRO A 296 -23.52 8.96 18.24
C PRO A 296 -23.26 7.83 19.26
N HIS A 297 -23.63 6.59 18.90
CA HIS A 297 -23.35 5.40 19.70
C HIS A 297 -21.85 5.10 19.82
N VAL A 298 -21.10 5.27 18.73
CA VAL A 298 -19.64 5.08 18.71
C VAL A 298 -18.94 6.19 19.51
N LEU A 299 -19.37 7.44 19.35
CA LEU A 299 -18.86 8.56 20.17
C LEU A 299 -19.11 8.32 21.66
N LYS A 300 -20.30 7.83 22.02
CA LYS A 300 -20.62 7.48 23.40
C LYS A 300 -19.70 6.37 23.95
N ALA A 301 -19.38 5.36 23.16
CA ALA A 301 -18.44 4.31 23.56
C ALA A 301 -17.04 4.88 23.82
N LEU A 302 -16.57 5.77 22.94
CA LEU A 302 -15.25 6.41 23.03
C LEU A 302 -15.14 7.49 24.12
N SER A 303 -16.27 8.03 24.61
CA SER A 303 -16.31 9.10 25.63
C SER A 303 -15.57 8.78 26.93
N ARG A 304 -15.35 7.50 27.24
CA ARG A 304 -14.65 7.05 28.46
C ARG A 304 -13.14 6.99 28.29
N CYS A 305 -12.63 7.40 27.14
CA CYS A 305 -11.23 7.33 26.80
C CYS A 305 -10.66 8.73 26.57
N SER A 306 -9.35 8.86 26.75
CA SER A 306 -8.57 10.07 26.53
C SER A 306 -7.43 9.80 25.55
N LEU A 307 -6.72 10.85 25.11
CA LEU A 307 -5.66 10.77 24.10
C LEU A 307 -4.50 9.83 24.51
N LYS A 308 -4.29 9.61 25.81
CA LYS A 308 -3.31 8.63 26.31
C LYS A 308 -3.66 7.18 25.98
N HIS A 309 -4.91 6.86 25.64
CA HIS A 309 -5.33 5.48 25.37
C HIS A 309 -5.33 5.11 23.88
N CYS A 310 -4.95 6.01 22.96
CA CYS A 310 -5.14 5.82 21.52
C CYS A 310 -4.48 4.55 20.96
N VAL A 311 -3.23 4.26 21.35
CA VAL A 311 -2.52 3.05 20.89
C VAL A 311 -3.19 1.78 21.44
N ALA A 312 -3.57 1.79 22.73
CA ALA A 312 -4.25 0.66 23.36
C ALA A 312 -5.66 0.44 22.79
N LEU A 313 -6.37 1.52 22.43
CA LEU A 313 -7.66 1.46 21.75
C LEU A 313 -7.55 0.84 20.37
N TRP A 314 -6.54 1.21 19.59
CA TRP A 314 -6.32 0.60 18.28
C TRP A 314 -6.08 -0.91 18.41
N GLN A 315 -5.23 -1.33 19.36
CA GLN A 315 -4.94 -2.75 19.60
C GLN A 315 -6.21 -3.51 20.01
N PHE A 316 -6.98 -2.95 20.94
CA PHE A 316 -8.24 -3.54 21.39
C PHE A 316 -9.28 -3.63 20.27
N LEU A 317 -9.56 -2.53 19.56
CA LEU A 317 -10.58 -2.47 18.52
C LEU A 317 -10.21 -3.33 17.30
N SER A 318 -8.93 -3.43 16.95
CA SER A 318 -8.47 -4.29 15.87
C SER A 318 -8.61 -5.78 16.22
N SER A 319 -8.32 -6.17 17.46
CA SER A 319 -8.60 -7.53 17.97
C SER A 319 -10.11 -7.80 17.97
N LEU A 320 -10.90 -6.89 18.55
CA LEU A 320 -12.36 -7.01 18.62
C LEU A 320 -12.98 -7.16 17.23
N LYS A 321 -12.53 -6.38 16.24
CA LYS A 321 -12.95 -6.51 14.83
C LYS A 321 -12.68 -7.92 14.32
N SER A 322 -11.48 -8.44 14.57
CA SER A 322 -11.06 -9.75 14.09
C SER A 322 -11.85 -10.89 14.75
N GLU A 323 -12.16 -10.74 16.03
CA GLU A 323 -13.04 -11.65 16.76
C GLU A 323 -14.48 -11.61 16.25
N SER A 324 -15.03 -10.43 15.98
CA SER A 324 -16.35 -10.27 15.35
C SER A 324 -16.40 -10.91 13.96
N MET A 325 -15.32 -10.83 13.18
CA MET A 325 -15.22 -11.54 11.90
C MET A 325 -15.30 -13.05 12.06
N LEU A 326 -14.61 -13.63 13.06
CA LEU A 326 -14.71 -15.06 13.35
C LEU A 326 -16.15 -15.47 13.69
N HIS A 327 -16.88 -14.67 14.47
CA HIS A 327 -18.30 -14.92 14.76
C HIS A 327 -19.17 -14.92 13.50
N LEU A 328 -18.88 -14.04 12.56
CA LEU A 328 -19.54 -13.96 11.26
C LEU A 328 -19.04 -15.03 10.27
N LYS A 329 -18.22 -15.99 10.72
CA LYS A 329 -17.58 -17.03 9.89
C LYS A 329 -16.74 -16.45 8.74
N ARG A 330 -16.20 -15.25 8.93
CA ARG A 330 -15.26 -14.60 8.01
C ARG A 330 -13.84 -14.78 8.54
N ASP A 331 -12.88 -14.88 7.64
CA ASP A 331 -11.47 -14.97 8.02
C ASP A 331 -10.88 -13.57 8.28
N PRO A 332 -10.43 -13.25 9.51
CA PRO A 332 -9.78 -11.96 9.80
C PRO A 332 -8.34 -11.86 9.25
N PHE A 333 -7.72 -12.98 8.89
CA PHE A 333 -6.30 -13.04 8.58
C PHE A 333 -5.98 -13.30 7.11
N VAL A 334 -6.92 -13.15 6.17
CA VAL A 334 -6.75 -13.46 4.71
C VAL A 334 -5.39 -13.07 4.12
N GLY A 335 -4.76 -11.97 4.54
CA GLY A 335 -3.43 -11.55 4.07
C GLY A 335 -2.20 -12.26 4.66
N ILE A 336 -2.34 -13.14 5.66
CA ILE A 336 -1.23 -13.90 6.25
C ILE A 336 -0.95 -15.16 5.41
N SER A 337 0.34 -15.43 5.13
CA SER A 337 0.77 -16.61 4.36
C SER A 337 0.32 -17.94 4.97
N GLU A 338 0.00 -18.92 4.12
CA GLU A 338 -0.42 -20.28 4.50
C GLU A 338 0.59 -21.00 5.39
N GLN A 339 1.88 -20.63 5.33
CA GLN A 339 2.92 -21.21 6.18
C GLN A 339 2.68 -21.02 7.69
N TYR A 340 1.88 -20.01 8.08
CA TYR A 340 1.52 -19.68 9.46
C TYR A 340 0.15 -20.20 9.90
N ARG A 341 -0.50 -21.01 9.05
CA ARG A 341 -1.88 -21.50 9.22
C ARG A 341 -1.98 -23.02 9.38
N ARG A 342 -0.89 -23.67 9.80
CA ARG A 342 -0.91 -25.12 10.03
C ARG A 342 -1.89 -25.47 11.15
N PRO A 343 -2.64 -26.57 11.00
CA PRO A 343 -3.58 -27.00 12.02
C PRO A 343 -2.86 -27.36 13.33
N LEU A 344 -3.49 -27.02 14.44
CA LEU A 344 -3.04 -27.47 15.76
C LEU A 344 -3.28 -28.97 15.93
N VAL A 345 -2.29 -29.66 16.51
CA VAL A 345 -2.45 -31.05 16.90
C VAL A 345 -3.29 -31.13 18.19
N GLU A 346 -3.94 -32.27 18.45
CA GLU A 346 -4.78 -32.43 19.64
C GLU A 346 -4.02 -32.26 20.96
N GLU A 347 -2.72 -32.54 20.98
CA GLU A 347 -1.84 -32.28 22.15
C GLU A 347 -1.69 -30.77 22.41
N ASP A 348 -1.37 -30.01 21.36
CA ASP A 348 -1.27 -28.55 21.41
C ASP A 348 -2.58 -27.92 21.85
N ARG A 349 -3.72 -28.39 21.31
CA ARG A 349 -5.06 -27.93 21.70
C ARG A 349 -5.32 -28.17 23.18
N ARG A 350 -4.94 -29.33 23.71
CA ARG A 350 -5.08 -29.64 25.14
C ARG A 350 -4.17 -28.75 25.99
N ALA A 351 -2.96 -28.45 25.53
CA ALA A 351 -2.03 -27.56 26.24
C ALA A 351 -2.54 -26.11 26.26
N LEU A 352 -2.94 -25.57 25.11
CA LEU A 352 -3.57 -24.25 25.02
C LEU A 352 -4.85 -24.18 25.86
N ALA A 353 -5.67 -25.23 25.87
CA ALA A 353 -6.88 -25.28 26.71
C ALA A 353 -6.56 -25.29 28.22
N ARG A 354 -5.39 -25.77 28.64
CA ARG A 354 -4.92 -25.65 30.04
C ARG A 354 -4.52 -24.21 30.34
N PHE A 355 -3.72 -23.60 29.46
CA PHE A 355 -3.32 -22.19 29.56
C PHE A 355 -4.53 -21.26 29.67
N CYS A 356 -5.54 -21.41 28.81
CA CYS A 356 -6.75 -20.59 28.81
C CYS A 356 -7.60 -20.66 30.10
N ARG A 357 -7.23 -21.50 31.09
CA ARG A 357 -7.94 -21.58 32.38
C ARG A 357 -7.39 -20.61 33.43
N SER A 358 -6.18 -20.08 33.27
CA SER A 358 -5.57 -19.15 34.24
C SER A 358 -6.25 -17.77 34.30
N ARG A 359 -7.03 -17.38 33.28
CA ARG A 359 -7.88 -16.17 33.16
C ARG A 359 -7.19 -14.80 33.27
N SER A 360 -6.22 -14.59 34.17
CA SER A 360 -5.60 -13.28 34.45
C SER A 360 -4.78 -12.71 33.30
N SER A 361 -4.17 -13.58 32.50
CA SER A 361 -3.14 -13.23 31.51
C SER A 361 -3.57 -13.43 30.05
N VAL A 362 -4.68 -14.14 29.83
CA VAL A 362 -5.11 -14.56 28.49
C VAL A 362 -5.53 -13.37 27.63
N GLU A 363 -6.19 -12.37 28.23
CA GLU A 363 -6.66 -11.17 27.52
C GLU A 363 -5.50 -10.32 27.00
N ALA A 364 -4.52 -10.03 27.86
CA ALA A 364 -3.35 -9.24 27.48
C ALA A 364 -2.53 -9.97 26.40
N LEU A 365 -2.29 -11.28 26.57
CA LEU A 365 -1.58 -12.07 25.58
C LEU A 365 -2.32 -12.12 24.23
N LEU A 366 -3.64 -12.25 24.25
CA LEU A 366 -4.44 -12.33 23.02
C LEU A 366 -4.32 -11.05 22.19
N LEU A 367 -4.29 -9.89 22.85
CA LEU A 367 -4.08 -8.60 22.20
C LEU A 367 -2.67 -8.46 21.62
N GLU A 368 -1.64 -8.88 22.36
CA GLU A 368 -0.25 -8.84 21.85
C GLU A 368 -0.04 -9.81 20.69
N MET A 369 -0.58 -11.02 20.80
CA MET A 369 -0.54 -12.02 19.75
C MET A 369 -1.29 -11.56 18.50
N HIS A 370 -2.47 -10.94 18.66
CA HIS A 370 -3.24 -10.36 17.55
C HIS A 370 -2.45 -9.26 16.82
N GLN A 371 -1.87 -8.33 17.59
CA GLN A 371 -1.06 -7.25 17.04
C GLN A 371 0.16 -7.81 16.29
N PHE A 372 0.84 -8.80 16.85
CA PHE A 372 1.97 -9.48 16.19
C PHE A 372 1.55 -10.09 14.85
N LEU A 373 0.44 -10.83 14.81
CA LEU A 373 -0.10 -11.43 13.58
C LEU A 373 -0.38 -10.35 12.50
N LEU A 374 -0.96 -9.22 12.88
CA LEU A 374 -1.31 -8.14 11.95
C LEU A 374 -0.11 -7.31 11.48
N LEU A 375 0.85 -7.01 12.35
CA LEU A 375 1.94 -6.10 12.01
C LEU A 375 3.13 -6.83 11.36
N HIS A 376 3.41 -8.06 11.80
CA HIS A 376 4.60 -8.78 11.39
C HIS A 376 4.33 -9.91 10.41
N LEU A 377 3.28 -10.70 10.62
CA LEU A 377 3.01 -11.85 9.74
C LEU A 377 2.14 -11.49 8.52
N LYS A 378 1.34 -10.43 8.61
CA LYS A 378 0.53 -9.93 7.48
C LYS A 378 1.30 -8.92 6.61
N SER A 379 2.11 -8.06 7.22
CA SER A 379 2.99 -7.17 6.47
C SER A 379 4.17 -8.00 5.98
N ASN A 380 4.11 -8.48 4.73
CA ASN A 380 5.15 -9.31 4.09
C ASN A 380 6.43 -8.49 3.79
N ARG A 381 6.92 -7.72 4.77
CA ARG A 381 8.06 -6.81 4.66
C ARG A 381 9.37 -7.58 4.58
N ASP A 382 9.45 -8.74 5.24
CA ASP A 382 10.60 -9.64 5.14
C ASP A 382 10.19 -11.10 5.43
N PRO A 383 10.13 -11.98 4.41
CA PRO A 383 9.77 -13.38 4.58
C PRO A 383 10.82 -14.20 5.37
N ASP A 384 12.05 -13.71 5.49
CA ASP A 384 13.14 -14.40 6.20
C ASP A 384 13.25 -13.97 7.68
N MET A 385 12.57 -12.91 8.09
CA MET A 385 12.65 -12.35 9.45
C MET A 385 11.96 -13.24 10.49
N TYR A 386 10.91 -13.96 10.12
CA TYR A 386 10.16 -14.86 11.01
C TYR A 386 10.06 -16.25 10.41
N ARG A 387 10.74 -17.23 11.01
CA ARG A 387 10.71 -18.59 10.48
C ARG A 387 9.54 -19.41 11.06
N PRO A 388 8.75 -20.11 10.23
CA PRO A 388 7.58 -20.86 10.71
C PRO A 388 7.87 -22.00 11.71
N ASP A 389 9.11 -22.49 11.75
CA ASP A 389 9.59 -23.54 12.64
C ASP A 389 9.98 -23.04 14.05
N TRP A 390 10.03 -21.72 14.27
CA TRP A 390 10.31 -21.15 15.59
C TRP A 390 9.19 -21.41 16.59
N GLY A 391 9.52 -21.43 17.88
CA GLY A 391 8.55 -21.50 18.96
C GLY A 391 7.70 -20.24 19.02
N LEU A 392 6.38 -20.39 19.11
CA LEU A 392 5.47 -19.24 19.22
C LEU A 392 5.71 -18.48 20.52
N LYS A 393 5.96 -19.21 21.63
CA LYS A 393 6.25 -18.63 22.95
C LYS A 393 7.46 -17.70 22.93
N GLU A 394 8.62 -18.23 22.54
CA GLU A 394 9.89 -17.50 22.46
C GLU A 394 9.81 -16.27 21.54
N THR A 395 9.09 -16.41 20.41
CA THR A 395 8.90 -15.31 19.46
C THR A 395 8.06 -14.18 20.08
N LEU A 396 6.98 -14.53 20.78
CA LEU A 396 6.12 -13.54 21.45
C LEU A 396 6.83 -12.91 22.66
N GLU A 397 7.62 -13.67 23.43
CA GLU A 397 8.46 -13.13 24.51
C GLU A 397 9.43 -12.09 23.97
N SER A 398 10.21 -12.43 22.93
CA SER A 398 11.13 -11.48 22.30
C SER A 398 10.41 -10.27 21.70
N TYR A 399 9.23 -10.45 21.14
CA TYR A 399 8.41 -9.35 20.61
C TYR A 399 7.96 -8.38 21.72
N MET A 400 7.52 -8.90 22.86
CA MET A 400 7.09 -8.09 24.01
C MET A 400 8.27 -7.35 24.65
N GLU A 401 9.42 -8.01 24.81
CA GLU A 401 10.65 -7.40 25.33
C GLU A 401 11.11 -6.21 24.49
N ARG A 402 11.05 -6.31 23.15
CA ARG A 402 11.38 -5.20 22.24
C ARG A 402 10.46 -3.98 22.40
N ARG A 403 9.30 -4.14 23.03
CA ARG A 403 8.32 -3.07 23.29
C ARG A 403 8.36 -2.59 24.75
N ASP A 404 9.35 -3.00 25.52
CA ASP A 404 9.49 -2.75 26.96
C ASP A 404 8.27 -3.23 27.76
N LEU A 405 7.68 -4.37 27.34
CA LEU A 405 6.55 -5.01 28.04
C LEU A 405 7.02 -6.28 28.74
N ASP A 406 6.68 -6.41 30.02
CA ASP A 406 6.92 -7.65 30.76
C ASP A 406 5.90 -8.72 30.34
N PRO A 407 6.34 -9.90 29.89
CA PRO A 407 5.44 -11.01 29.60
C PRO A 407 4.70 -11.45 30.88
N PRO A 408 3.38 -11.75 30.80
CA PRO A 408 2.63 -12.20 31.97
C PRO A 408 3.24 -13.48 32.57
N PRO A 409 3.32 -13.62 33.91
CA PRO A 409 3.95 -14.77 34.56
C PRO A 409 3.27 -16.10 34.18
N ASP A 410 1.94 -16.10 34.12
CA ASP A 410 1.16 -17.26 33.65
C ASP A 410 1.51 -17.68 32.21
N PHE A 411 1.89 -16.73 31.35
CA PHE A 411 2.29 -17.03 29.97
C PHE A 411 3.67 -17.69 29.95
N GLN A 412 4.62 -17.19 30.74
CA GLN A 412 5.93 -17.81 30.88
C GLN A 412 5.84 -19.23 31.45
N GLU A 413 4.94 -19.49 32.40
CA GLU A 413 4.84 -20.79 33.07
C GLU A 413 3.95 -21.81 32.35
N LEU A 414 2.82 -21.38 31.78
CA LEU A 414 1.76 -22.30 31.34
C LEU A 414 1.58 -22.36 29.82
N PHE A 415 2.17 -21.44 29.05
CA PHE A 415 2.05 -21.46 27.60
C PHE A 415 2.93 -22.57 26.99
N PRO A 416 2.39 -23.37 26.06
CA PRO A 416 3.12 -24.50 25.47
C PRO A 416 4.32 -24.06 24.65
N GLU A 417 5.46 -24.74 24.86
CA GLU A 417 6.70 -24.53 24.12
C GLU A 417 6.70 -25.23 22.76
N GLU A 418 5.84 -26.25 22.61
CA GLU A 418 5.76 -27.08 21.42
C GLU A 418 5.05 -26.38 20.25
N VAL A 419 4.19 -25.41 20.55
CA VAL A 419 3.42 -24.66 19.54
C VAL A 419 4.37 -23.79 18.72
N ARG A 420 4.35 -24.01 17.41
CA ARG A 420 5.22 -23.31 16.47
C ARG A 420 4.55 -22.08 15.88
N LEU A 421 5.37 -21.17 15.35
CA LEU A 421 4.90 -19.99 14.62
C LEU A 421 4.05 -20.37 13.40
N SER A 422 4.34 -21.53 12.79
CA SER A 422 3.53 -22.12 11.72
C SER A 422 2.06 -22.39 12.11
N GLN A 423 1.75 -22.45 13.40
CA GLN A 423 0.40 -22.68 13.93
C GLN A 423 -0.21 -21.40 14.56
N ALA A 424 0.45 -20.25 14.44
CA ALA A 424 0.09 -19.03 15.17
C ALA A 424 -1.35 -18.56 14.89
N VAL A 425 -1.80 -18.60 13.64
CA VAL A 425 -3.17 -18.20 13.28
C VAL A 425 -4.20 -19.12 13.93
N GLU A 426 -3.97 -20.43 13.90
CA GLU A 426 -4.88 -21.42 14.48
C GLU A 426 -4.85 -21.39 16.02
N ALA A 427 -3.69 -21.13 16.63
CA ALA A 427 -3.56 -20.90 18.07
C ALA A 427 -4.40 -19.71 18.53
N TRP A 428 -4.34 -18.58 17.82
CA TRP A 428 -5.16 -17.41 18.14
C TRP A 428 -6.66 -17.71 18.01
N ARG A 429 -7.09 -18.29 16.88
CA ARG A 429 -8.48 -18.70 16.64
C ARG A 429 -9.01 -19.62 17.73
N PHE A 430 -8.17 -20.57 18.18
CA PHE A 430 -8.51 -21.50 19.24
C PHE A 430 -8.72 -20.79 20.59
N ILE A 431 -7.79 -19.90 20.98
CA ILE A 431 -7.88 -19.16 22.25
C ILE A 431 -9.15 -18.28 22.27
N VAL A 432 -9.43 -17.55 21.19
CA VAL A 432 -10.65 -16.73 21.04
C VAL A 432 -11.90 -17.59 21.20
N SER A 433 -11.99 -18.70 20.46
CA SER A 433 -13.15 -19.59 20.47
C SER A 433 -13.35 -20.24 21.84
N PHE A 434 -12.27 -20.64 22.50
CA PHE A 434 -12.32 -21.25 23.83
C PHE A 434 -12.82 -20.26 24.89
N ARG A 435 -12.40 -18.99 24.81
CA ARG A 435 -12.90 -17.92 25.67
C ARG A 435 -14.39 -17.67 25.44
N GLN A 436 -14.81 -17.54 24.18
CA GLN A 436 -16.20 -17.25 23.83
C GLN A 436 -17.16 -18.40 24.20
N GLY A 437 -16.74 -19.66 24.00
CA GLY A 437 -17.50 -20.84 24.42
C GLY A 437 -17.74 -20.95 25.93
N ARG A 438 -17.01 -20.18 26.75
CA ARG A 438 -17.21 -20.02 28.20
C ARG A 438 -18.04 -18.80 28.57
N SER A 439 -18.21 -17.83 27.69
CA SER A 439 -19.08 -16.66 27.92
C SER A 439 -20.54 -16.91 27.52
N LEU A 440 -20.78 -17.93 26.70
CA LEU A 440 -22.11 -18.40 26.26
C LEU A 440 -22.67 -19.55 27.13
N ARG A 441 -21.90 -20.02 28.11
CA ARG A 441 -22.31 -20.97 29.16
C ARG A 441 -22.36 -20.23 30.49
#